data_AF-D1J828-F1
#
_entry.id   AF-D1J828-F1
#
_cell.length_a   1.000
_cell.length_b   1.000
_cell.length_c   1.000
_cell.angle_alpha   90.00
_cell.angle_beta   90.00
_cell.angle_gamma   90.00
#
_symmetry.space_group_name_H-M   'P 1'
#
loop_
_entity.id
_entity.type
_entity.pdbx_description
1 polymer ?
#
loop_
_entity_poly.entity_id
_entity_poly.type
_entity_poly.pdbx_seq_one_letter_code
_entity_poly.pdbx_strand_id
1 'polypeptide(L)'
;MTLKQKNFRNQKKSISYWKNAWNKATISYFFVSLVIYIALIFIVRYSKKSDDGQYVHSWQNSLTVSMIFAITINFIIVVYRKGMGKWIVNPIANLIRNRIIMRRAKDKFYSGMTIHQKDIIIAKERQEFERERLKAEKQRNYQSINNLSFLLLILYGLIILIILIPFLALKIVW
;
A
#
# COMPACT_ATOMS: atom_id res chain seq x y z
N MET A 1 26.55 -18.11 7.54
CA MET A 1 26.71 -16.72 7.05
C MET A 1 27.42 -15.92 8.14
N THR A 2 28.60 -15.37 7.86
CA THR A 2 29.40 -14.67 8.88
C THR A 2 28.84 -13.27 9.19
N LEU A 3 29.06 -12.75 10.41
CA LEU A 3 28.57 -11.43 10.84
C LEU A 3 28.95 -10.31 9.85
N LYS A 4 30.17 -10.38 9.30
CA LYS A 4 30.68 -9.45 8.29
C LYS A 4 29.83 -9.46 7.01
N GLN A 5 29.47 -10.64 6.49
CA GLN A 5 28.60 -10.78 5.31
C GLN A 5 27.18 -10.24 5.57
N LYS A 6 26.64 -10.42 6.79
CA LYS A 6 25.33 -9.89 7.18
C LYS A 6 25.33 -8.35 7.18
N ASN A 7 26.38 -7.74 7.72
CA ASN A 7 26.53 -6.28 7.77
C ASN A 7 26.68 -5.65 6.37
N PHE A 8 27.51 -6.24 5.50
CA PHE A 8 27.65 -5.77 4.11
C PHE A 8 26.35 -5.88 3.31
N ARG A 9 25.60 -6.97 3.47
CA ARG A 9 24.29 -7.15 2.82
C ARG A 9 23.28 -6.12 3.31
N ASN A 10 23.27 -5.83 4.61
CA ASN A 10 22.39 -4.82 5.21
C ASN A 10 22.74 -3.39 4.74
N GLN A 11 24.03 -3.05 4.64
CA GLN A 11 24.47 -1.77 4.10
C GLN A 11 24.05 -1.59 2.63
N LYS A 12 24.32 -2.59 1.77
CA LYS A 12 23.87 -2.53 0.36
C LYS A 12 22.34 -2.39 0.23
N LYS A 13 21.58 -3.07 1.10
CA LYS A 13 20.12 -2.98 1.14
C LYS A 13 19.63 -1.59 1.56
N SER A 14 20.27 -0.97 2.55
CA SER A 14 19.97 0.39 3.00
C SER A 14 20.27 1.43 1.92
N ILE A 15 21.46 1.38 1.31
CA ILE A 15 21.86 2.32 0.25
C ILE A 15 20.91 2.22 -0.95
N SER A 16 20.55 1.01 -1.36
CA SER A 16 19.57 0.81 -2.44
C SER A 16 18.17 1.29 -2.07
N TYR A 17 17.78 1.22 -0.78
CA TYR A 17 16.50 1.73 -0.32
C TYR A 17 16.42 3.25 -0.50
N TRP A 18 17.42 3.98 -0.01
CA TRP A 18 17.48 5.44 -0.14
C TRP A 18 17.59 5.89 -1.61
N LYS A 19 18.42 5.22 -2.41
CA LYS A 19 18.58 5.53 -3.84
C LYS A 19 17.27 5.38 -4.62
N ASN A 20 16.41 4.43 -4.24
CA ASN A 20 15.12 4.19 -4.89
C ASN A 20 13.95 4.83 -4.14
N ALA A 21 14.21 5.68 -3.14
CA ALA A 21 13.15 6.24 -2.31
C ALA A 21 12.28 7.26 -3.06
N TRP A 22 12.92 8.04 -3.94
CA TRP A 22 12.30 9.04 -4.77
C TRP A 22 12.22 8.54 -6.21
N ASN A 23 11.22 7.69 -6.48
CA ASN A 23 10.81 7.31 -7.82
C ASN A 23 9.71 8.28 -8.29
N LYS A 24 9.53 8.47 -9.60
CA LYS A 24 8.47 9.31 -10.17
C LYS A 24 7.09 9.00 -9.58
N ALA A 25 6.81 7.71 -9.36
CA ALA A 25 5.56 7.26 -8.74
C ALA A 25 5.43 7.68 -7.26
N THR A 26 6.50 7.59 -6.45
CA THR A 26 6.45 8.01 -5.04
C THR A 26 6.37 9.53 -4.90
N ILE A 27 7.06 10.26 -5.77
CA ILE A 27 6.99 11.73 -5.88
C ILE A 27 5.57 12.16 -6.25
N SER A 28 5.02 11.61 -7.35
CA SER A 28 3.68 11.95 -7.82
C SER A 28 2.61 11.67 -6.76
N TYR A 29 2.67 10.49 -6.12
CA TYR A 29 1.76 10.16 -5.03
C TYR A 29 1.84 11.17 -3.88
N PHE A 30 3.05 11.57 -3.47
CA PHE A 30 3.24 12.52 -2.38
C PHE A 30 2.56 13.86 -2.67
N PHE A 31 2.81 14.44 -3.84
CA PHE A 31 2.24 15.74 -4.22
C PHE A 31 0.72 15.67 -4.44
N VAL A 32 0.22 14.63 -5.11
CA VAL A 32 -1.22 14.44 -5.31
C VAL A 32 -1.93 14.27 -3.97
N SER A 33 -1.36 13.47 -3.06
CA SER A 33 -1.92 13.27 -1.72
C SER A 33 -1.95 14.59 -0.93
N LEU A 34 -0.91 15.40 -1.04
CA LEU A 34 -0.84 16.70 -0.36
C LEU A 34 -1.96 17.64 -0.83
N VAL A 35 -2.20 17.72 -2.14
CA VAL A 35 -3.33 18.50 -2.69
C VAL A 35 -4.67 17.96 -2.20
N ILE A 36 -4.86 16.64 -2.19
CA ILE A 36 -6.09 16.01 -1.70
C ILE A 36 -6.31 16.31 -0.22
N TYR A 37 -5.27 16.26 0.62
CA TYR A 37 -5.40 16.57 2.05
C TYR A 37 -5.69 18.04 2.31
N ILE A 38 -5.11 18.95 1.52
CA ILE A 38 -5.48 20.38 1.56
C ILE A 38 -6.96 20.55 1.21
N ALA A 39 -7.42 19.92 0.13
CA ALA A 39 -8.84 19.97 -0.26
C ALA A 39 -9.75 19.39 0.83
N LEU A 40 -9.34 18.30 1.48
CA LEU A 40 -10.08 17.67 2.58
C LEU A 40 -10.27 18.63 3.76
N ILE A 41 -9.25 19.42 4.13
CA ILE A 41 -9.35 20.43 5.18
C ILE A 41 -10.46 21.44 4.86
N PHE A 42 -10.50 21.93 3.62
CA PHE A 42 -11.53 22.87 3.17
C PHE A 42 -12.92 22.23 3.14
N ILE A 43 -13.02 20.99 2.67
CA ILE A 43 -14.28 20.23 2.67
C ILE A 43 -14.80 20.10 4.10
N VAL A 44 -13.97 19.70 5.06
CA VAL A 44 -14.41 19.56 6.45
C VAL A 44 -14.81 20.93 7.04
N ARG A 45 -14.01 21.97 6.80
CA ARG A 45 -14.26 23.33 7.31
C ARG A 45 -15.58 23.90 6.80
N TYR A 46 -15.86 23.71 5.51
CA TYR A 46 -17.03 24.29 4.85
C TYR A 46 -18.19 23.32 4.70
N SER A 47 -18.09 22.10 5.23
CA SER A 47 -19.13 21.06 5.11
C SER A 47 -20.47 21.46 5.72
N LYS A 48 -20.46 22.25 6.81
CA LYS A 48 -21.68 22.63 7.52
C LYS A 48 -21.62 24.06 8.04
N LYS A 49 -22.67 24.82 7.73
CA LYS A 49 -22.97 26.12 8.35
C LYS A 49 -24.05 25.93 9.42
N SER A 50 -23.91 26.66 10.52
CA SER A 50 -24.92 26.81 11.56
C SER A 50 -26.06 27.71 11.06
N ASP A 51 -27.19 27.70 11.74
CA ASP A 51 -28.35 28.56 11.41
C ASP A 51 -27.99 30.06 11.49
N ASP A 52 -27.01 30.43 12.32
CA ASP A 52 -26.44 31.79 12.41
C ASP A 52 -25.46 32.15 11.28
N GLY A 53 -25.35 31.32 10.24
CA GLY A 53 -24.45 31.53 9.09
C GLY A 53 -22.97 31.27 9.36
N GLN A 54 -22.57 31.02 10.62
CA GLN A 54 -21.20 30.68 10.99
C GLN A 54 -20.86 29.21 10.67
N TYR A 55 -19.61 28.93 10.31
CA TYR A 55 -19.15 27.57 10.07
C TYR A 55 -19.03 26.78 11.37
N VAL A 56 -19.68 25.60 11.43
CA VAL A 56 -19.75 24.77 12.64
C VAL A 56 -18.39 24.21 13.06
N HIS A 57 -17.54 23.90 12.08
CA HIS A 57 -16.26 23.25 12.34
C HIS A 57 -15.12 24.26 12.37
N SER A 58 -14.49 24.47 13.52
CA SER A 58 -13.29 25.32 13.64
C SER A 58 -12.15 24.85 12.74
N TRP A 59 -11.18 25.74 12.49
CA TRP A 59 -9.97 25.38 11.73
C TRP A 59 -9.21 24.22 12.38
N GLN A 60 -9.18 24.17 13.71
CA GLN A 60 -8.54 23.10 14.47
C GLN A 60 -9.22 21.76 14.22
N ASN A 61 -10.55 21.69 14.35
CA ASN A 61 -11.28 20.44 14.14
C ASN A 61 -11.09 19.94 12.70
N SER A 62 -11.11 20.86 11.74
CA SER A 62 -10.93 20.53 10.32
C SER A 62 -9.53 19.99 10.03
N LEU A 63 -8.50 20.60 10.61
CA LEU A 63 -7.11 20.12 10.53
C LEU A 63 -6.94 18.77 11.22
N THR A 64 -7.45 18.61 12.45
CA THR A 64 -7.31 17.37 13.23
C THR A 64 -7.94 16.19 12.50
N VAL A 65 -9.20 16.31 12.05
CA VAL A 65 -9.90 15.25 11.32
C VAL A 65 -9.16 14.90 10.03
N SER A 66 -8.71 15.91 9.28
CA SER A 66 -8.02 15.70 8.02
C SER A 66 -6.66 15.02 8.18
N MET A 67 -5.89 15.39 9.20
CA MET A 67 -4.60 14.79 9.48
C MET A 67 -4.72 13.36 10.03
N ILE A 68 -5.73 13.09 10.86
CA ILE A 68 -6.03 11.72 11.31
C ILE A 68 -6.37 10.85 10.09
N PHE A 69 -7.24 11.33 9.20
CA PHE A 69 -7.60 10.60 7.99
C PHE A 69 -6.39 10.34 7.08
N ALA A 70 -5.52 11.33 6.90
CA ALA A 70 -4.26 11.20 6.17
C ALA A 70 -3.34 10.14 6.78
N ILE A 71 -3.15 10.17 8.11
CA ILE A 71 -2.34 9.17 8.83
C ILE A 71 -2.95 7.77 8.65
N THR A 72 -4.25 7.61 8.85
CA THR A 72 -4.94 6.31 8.77
C THR A 72 -4.79 5.68 7.39
N ILE A 73 -5.04 6.43 6.31
CA ILE A 73 -4.90 5.90 4.94
C ILE A 73 -3.45 5.48 4.68
N ASN A 74 -2.47 6.34 4.98
CA ASN A 74 -1.07 6.01 4.73
C ASN A 74 -0.60 4.83 5.60
N PHE A 75 -1.09 4.72 6.83
CA PHE A 75 -0.80 3.58 7.70
C PHE A 75 -1.36 2.28 7.13
N ILE A 76 -2.63 2.28 6.69
CA ILE A 76 -3.26 1.13 6.03
C ILE A 76 -2.43 0.68 4.81
N ILE A 77 -1.99 1.64 3.97
CA ILE A 77 -1.17 1.34 2.79
C ILE A 77 0.16 0.68 3.21
N VAL A 78 0.86 1.21 4.21
CA VAL A 78 2.12 0.63 4.71
C VAL A 78 1.90 -0.78 5.25
N VAL A 79 0.85 -0.99 6.04
CA VAL A 79 0.47 -2.30 6.62
C VAL A 79 0.15 -3.32 5.53
N TYR A 80 -0.66 -2.91 4.53
CA TYR A 80 -0.99 -3.75 3.38
C TYR A 80 0.26 -4.16 2.60
N ARG A 81 1.16 -3.21 2.32
CA ARG A 81 2.42 -3.47 1.60
C ARG A 81 3.40 -4.35 2.38
N LYS A 82 3.41 -4.27 3.71
CA LYS A 82 4.16 -5.20 4.57
C LYS A 82 3.61 -6.63 4.56
N GLY A 83 2.43 -6.84 3.98
CA GLY A 83 1.87 -8.17 3.75
C GLY A 83 0.91 -8.64 4.84
N MET A 84 0.48 -7.77 5.76
CA MET A 84 -0.53 -8.13 6.77
C MET A 84 -1.88 -8.48 6.13
N GLY A 85 -2.21 -7.91 4.96
CA GLY A 85 -3.41 -8.27 4.19
C GLY A 85 -3.32 -9.60 3.42
N LYS A 86 -2.14 -10.24 3.37
CA LYS A 86 -1.95 -11.47 2.58
C LYS A 86 -2.80 -12.62 3.11
N TRP A 87 -3.04 -12.71 4.41
CA TRP A 87 -3.83 -13.81 4.97
C TRP A 87 -5.29 -13.79 4.50
N ILE A 88 -5.87 -12.61 4.30
CA ILE A 88 -7.24 -12.44 3.79
C ILE A 88 -7.28 -12.66 2.26
N VAL A 89 -6.28 -12.17 1.53
CA VAL A 89 -6.30 -12.17 0.06
C VAL A 89 -5.79 -13.49 -0.54
N ASN A 90 -4.87 -14.20 0.13
CA ASN A 90 -4.29 -15.45 -0.35
C ASN A 90 -5.31 -16.57 -0.64
N PRO A 91 -6.32 -16.85 0.22
CA PRO A 91 -7.28 -17.91 -0.09
C PRO A 91 -8.07 -17.62 -1.37
N ILE A 92 -8.53 -16.37 -1.55
CA ILE A 92 -9.27 -15.94 -2.76
C ILE A 92 -8.36 -16.00 -3.99
N ALA A 93 -7.13 -15.50 -3.88
CA ALA A 93 -6.15 -15.54 -4.97
C ALA A 93 -5.79 -16.98 -5.37
N ASN A 94 -5.69 -17.90 -4.41
CA ASN A 94 -5.44 -19.31 -4.65
C ASN A 94 -6.60 -20.01 -5.36
N LEU A 95 -7.85 -19.67 -5.02
CA LEU A 95 -9.03 -20.18 -5.72
C LEU A 95 -9.06 -19.76 -7.18
N ILE A 96 -8.86 -18.46 -7.44
CA ILE A 96 -8.80 -17.92 -8.82
C ILE A 96 -7.65 -18.57 -9.60
N ARG A 97 -6.48 -18.70 -8.98
CA ARG A 97 -5.31 -19.35 -9.56
C ARG A 97 -5.61 -20.80 -9.96
N ASN A 98 -6.18 -21.60 -9.06
CA ASN A 98 -6.51 -22.99 -9.36
C ASN A 98 -7.52 -23.08 -10.52
N ARG A 99 -8.48 -22.15 -10.61
CA ARG A 99 -9.43 -22.09 -11.72
C ARG A 99 -8.74 -21.81 -13.06
N ILE A 100 -7.78 -20.89 -13.09
CA ILE A 100 -7.03 -20.56 -14.32
C ILE A 100 -6.15 -21.74 -14.75
N ILE A 101 -5.40 -22.34 -13.81
CA ILE A 101 -4.54 -23.50 -14.09
C ILE A 101 -5.38 -24.66 -14.63
N MET A 102 -6.51 -24.95 -13.98
CA MET A 102 -7.39 -26.04 -14.41
C MET A 102 -8.01 -25.77 -15.79
N ARG A 103 -8.34 -24.51 -16.11
CA ARG A 103 -8.83 -24.13 -17.44
C ARG A 103 -7.75 -24.38 -18.51
N ARG A 104 -6.53 -23.87 -18.31
CA ARG A 104 -5.40 -24.08 -19.23
C ARG A 104 -5.04 -25.56 -19.39
N ALA A 105 -5.11 -26.33 -18.31
CA ALA A 105 -4.85 -27.77 -18.35
C ALA A 105 -5.92 -28.51 -19.16
N LYS A 106 -7.19 -28.16 -19.00
CA LYS A 106 -8.31 -28.75 -19.74
C LYS A 106 -8.21 -28.53 -21.25
N ASP A 107 -7.72 -27.37 -21.67
CA ASP A 107 -7.50 -27.06 -23.09
C ASP A 107 -6.45 -27.98 -23.74
N LYS A 108 -5.60 -28.64 -22.93
CA LYS A 108 -4.56 -29.58 -23.39
C LYS A 108 -4.98 -31.05 -23.30
N PHE A 109 -6.20 -31.35 -22.84
CA PHE A 109 -6.70 -32.72 -22.76
C PHE A 109 -7.21 -33.21 -24.12
N TYR A 110 -6.94 -34.47 -24.45
CA TYR A 110 -7.52 -35.13 -25.62
C TYR A 110 -8.34 -36.36 -25.21
N SER A 111 -9.25 -36.78 -26.09
CA SER A 111 -10.08 -37.96 -25.89
C SER A 111 -9.21 -39.22 -25.80
N GLY A 112 -9.35 -40.00 -24.74
CA GLY A 112 -8.57 -41.23 -24.50
C GLY A 112 -7.40 -41.10 -23.52
N MET A 113 -7.14 -39.90 -22.96
CA MET A 113 -6.12 -39.76 -21.91
C MET A 113 -6.46 -40.54 -20.63
N THR A 114 -5.45 -41.21 -20.08
CA THR A 114 -5.54 -41.80 -18.74
C THR A 114 -5.51 -40.71 -17.66
N ILE A 115 -5.98 -41.06 -16.45
CA ILE A 115 -5.97 -40.14 -15.30
C ILE A 115 -4.54 -39.65 -15.02
N HIS A 116 -3.56 -40.56 -15.10
CA HIS A 116 -2.16 -40.22 -14.88
C HIS A 116 -1.61 -39.19 -15.88
N GLN A 117 -1.97 -39.31 -17.17
CA GLN A 117 -1.56 -38.33 -18.19
C GLN A 117 -2.16 -36.94 -17.94
N LYS A 118 -3.42 -36.89 -17.47
CA LYS A 118 -4.07 -35.62 -17.08
C LYS A 118 -3.37 -34.97 -15.89
N ASP A 119 -2.96 -35.77 -14.90
CA ASP A 119 -2.24 -35.27 -13.72
C ASP A 119 -0.86 -34.69 -14.08
N ILE A 120 -0.14 -35.33 -15.01
CA ILE A 120 1.14 -34.81 -15.53
C ILE A 120 0.93 -33.44 -16.19
N ILE A 121 -0.14 -33.27 -16.97
CA ILE A 121 -0.44 -32.00 -17.64
C ILE A 121 -0.79 -30.92 -16.62
N ILE A 122 -1.62 -31.23 -15.63
CA ILE A 122 -1.97 -30.29 -14.55
C ILE A 122 -0.70 -29.87 -13.78
N ALA A 123 0.18 -30.80 -13.47
CA ALA A 123 1.45 -30.52 -12.79
C ALA A 123 2.36 -29.61 -13.62
N LYS A 124 2.45 -29.87 -14.94
CA LYS A 124 3.24 -29.07 -15.87
C LYS A 124 2.70 -27.64 -15.97
N GLU A 125 1.38 -27.47 -16.12
CA GLU A 125 0.72 -26.17 -16.12
C GLU A 125 0.94 -25.40 -14.82
N ARG A 126 0.88 -26.10 -13.67
CA ARG A 126 1.14 -25.47 -12.38
C ARG A 126 2.58 -24.95 -12.29
N GLN A 127 3.57 -25.71 -12.76
CA GLN A 127 4.96 -25.26 -12.79
C GLN A 127 5.16 -24.06 -13.73
N GLU A 128 4.54 -24.09 -14.91
CA GLU A 128 4.63 -23.01 -15.89
C GLU A 128 4.00 -21.72 -15.36
N PHE A 129 2.82 -21.81 -14.75
CA PHE A 129 2.14 -20.69 -14.11
C PHE A 129 2.95 -20.10 -12.94
N GLU A 130 3.60 -20.92 -12.12
CA GLU A 130 4.49 -20.42 -11.06
C GLU A 130 5.71 -19.70 -11.63
N ARG A 131 6.31 -20.21 -12.71
CA ARG A 131 7.44 -19.56 -13.37
C ARG A 131 7.05 -18.22 -13.97
N GLU A 132 5.90 -18.12 -14.64
CA GLU A 132 5.34 -16.86 -15.15
C GLU A 132 5.16 -15.84 -14.02
N ARG A 133 4.54 -16.28 -12.91
CA ARG A 133 4.35 -15.42 -11.75
C ARG A 133 5.66 -14.96 -11.14
N LEU A 134 6.61 -15.87 -10.91
CA LEU A 134 7.91 -15.52 -10.32
C LEU A 134 8.67 -14.51 -11.20
N LYS A 135 8.59 -14.65 -12.53
CA LYS A 135 9.13 -13.66 -13.48
C LYS A 135 8.45 -12.31 -13.33
N ALA A 136 7.12 -12.28 -13.29
CA ALA A 136 6.34 -11.06 -13.11
C ALA A 136 6.59 -10.40 -11.74
N GLU A 137 6.72 -11.18 -10.67
CA GLU A 137 6.99 -10.71 -9.32
C GLU A 137 8.42 -10.14 -9.21
N LYS A 138 9.40 -10.78 -9.88
CA LYS A 138 10.77 -10.26 -9.99
C LYS A 138 10.82 -8.91 -10.72
N GLN A 139 10.07 -8.75 -11.82
CA GLN A 139 9.96 -7.47 -12.53
C GLN A 139 9.28 -6.39 -11.67
N ARG A 140 8.17 -6.73 -10.99
CA ARG A 140 7.48 -5.80 -10.07
C ARG A 140 8.37 -5.36 -8.90
N ASN A 141 9.19 -6.25 -8.37
CA ASN A 141 10.14 -5.91 -7.29
C ASN A 141 11.24 -4.94 -7.75
N TYR A 142 11.67 -5.03 -9.01
CA TYR A 142 12.63 -4.08 -9.60
C TYR A 142 12.07 -2.65 -9.71
N GLN A 143 10.76 -2.52 -9.91
CA GLN A 143 10.05 -1.22 -9.93
C GLN A 143 9.45 -0.86 -8.56
N SER A 144 9.82 -1.55 -7.48
CA SER A 144 9.14 -1.41 -6.20
C SER A 144 9.20 0.02 -5.66
N ILE A 145 8.01 0.63 -5.58
CA ILE A 145 7.75 1.91 -4.92
C ILE A 145 8.21 1.78 -3.46
N ASN A 146 9.11 2.66 -3.01
CA ASN A 146 9.58 2.69 -1.62
C ASN A 146 8.45 3.14 -0.66
N ASN A 147 8.49 2.72 0.61
CA ASN A 147 7.56 3.16 1.64
C ASN A 147 7.84 4.58 2.17
N LEU A 148 8.95 5.22 1.78
CA LEU A 148 9.39 6.51 2.31
C LEU A 148 8.29 7.59 2.24
N SER A 149 7.64 7.77 1.09
CA SER A 149 6.63 8.83 0.94
C SER A 149 5.43 8.65 1.87
N PHE A 150 4.98 7.42 2.10
CA PHE A 150 3.89 7.15 3.05
C PHE A 150 4.33 7.46 4.49
N LEU A 151 5.56 7.09 4.85
CA LEU A 151 6.13 7.38 6.17
C LEU A 151 6.31 8.88 6.39
N LEU A 152 6.74 9.63 5.37
CA LEU A 152 6.86 11.08 5.42
C LEU A 152 5.50 11.75 5.61
N LEU A 153 4.45 11.28 4.91
CA LEU A 153 3.09 11.81 5.08
C LEU A 153 2.54 11.53 6.48
N ILE A 154 2.79 10.34 7.03
CA ILE A 154 2.44 10.01 8.42
C ILE A 154 3.18 10.94 9.39
N LEU A 155 4.49 11.11 9.21
CA LEU A 155 5.31 11.97 10.07
C LEU A 155 4.83 13.43 10.03
N TYR A 156 4.52 13.93 8.83
CA TYR A 156 3.96 15.27 8.64
C TYR A 156 2.62 15.45 9.37
N GLY A 157 1.71 14.49 9.22
CA GLY A 157 0.43 14.50 9.95
C GLY A 157 0.63 14.49 11.47
N LEU A 158 1.57 13.68 11.97
CA LEU A 158 1.89 13.62 13.41
C LEU A 158 2.46 14.94 13.93
N ILE A 159 3.37 15.58 13.19
CA ILE A 159 3.93 16.88 13.57
C ILE A 159 2.82 17.93 13.69
N ILE A 160 1.91 18.00 12.71
CA ILE A 160 0.80 18.95 12.75
C ILE A 160 -0.10 18.69 13.97
N LEU A 161 -0.42 17.43 14.25
CA LEU A 161 -1.22 17.08 15.42
C LEU A 161 -0.52 17.48 16.72
N ILE A 162 0.79 17.24 16.86
CA ILE A 162 1.56 17.65 18.03
C ILE A 162 1.54 19.17 18.22
N ILE A 163 1.68 19.93 17.14
CA ILE A 163 1.60 21.40 17.18
C ILE A 163 0.19 21.87 17.61
N LEU A 164 -0.87 21.14 17.23
CA LEU A 164 -2.25 21.48 17.60
C LEU A 164 -2.61 21.15 19.05
N ILE A 165 -1.91 20.22 19.71
CA ILE A 165 -2.17 19.83 21.13
C ILE A 165 -2.25 21.04 22.06
N PRO A 166 -1.27 21.96 22.12
CA PRO A 166 -1.34 23.12 23.00
C PRO A 166 -2.54 24.03 22.70
N PHE A 167 -2.91 24.24 21.43
CA PHE A 167 -4.06 25.06 21.07
C PHE A 167 -5.39 24.42 21.49
N LEU A 168 -5.51 23.10 21.34
CA LEU A 168 -6.68 22.34 21.79
C LEU A 168 -6.77 22.29 23.33
N ALA A 169 -5.65 22.05 24.01
CA ALA A 169 -5.58 21.98 25.47
C ALA A 169 -5.89 23.33 26.12
N LEU A 170 -5.42 24.43 25.53
CA LEU A 170 -5.65 25.79 26.00
C LEU A 170 -6.99 26.38 25.53
N LYS A 171 -7.80 25.63 24.77
CA LYS A 171 -9.07 26.07 24.16
C LYS A 171 -8.97 27.42 23.43
N ILE A 172 -7.81 27.71 22.84
CA ILE A 172 -7.62 28.93 22.06
C ILE A 172 -8.33 28.70 20.73
N VAL A 173 -9.39 29.46 20.42
CA VAL A 173 -10.17 29.26 19.18
C VAL A 173 -9.67 30.22 18.09
N TRP A 174 -9.48 29.68 16.87
CA TRP A 174 -9.16 30.43 15.64
C TRP A 174 -10.11 30.03 14.50
#